data_AF-A0A7D8YPZ2-F1
#
_entry.id   AF-A0A7D8YPZ2-F1
#
_cell.length_a   1.000
_cell.length_b   1.000
_cell.length_c   1.000
_cell.angle_alpha   90.00
_cell.angle_beta   90.00
_cell.angle_gamma   90.00
#
_symmetry.space_group_name_H-M   'P 1'
#
loop_
_entity.id
_entity.type
_entity.pdbx_description
1 polymer ?
#
loop_
_entity_poly.entity_id
_entity_poly.type
_entity_poly.pdbx_seq_one_letter_code
_entity_poly.pdbx_strand_id
1 'polypeptide(L)'
;MDDLPQRIEDALREPKFRRVRARGCAPGLAYGRHRGPAPADARAAAVAITFLQHPDRSWSLPLTLRPLSLRHHAGQICFPGGRIEPGETPVQAALREFQEELGYLPGQPRQLGEFEPLYIYASNHLVFPIIFAGQAPESPWRPDPSEVDAVIEMPLDSLRSPDPPGTQKRDRQILKDDRVVGRYQFEAAAYRFDQQGIWGATAMMLNQLATILAPRR
;
A
#
# COMPACT_ATOMS: atom_id res chain seq x y z
N MET A 1 -19.34 -15.18 3.42
CA MET A 1 -18.22 -14.20 3.38
C MET A 1 -18.74 -12.78 3.60
N ASP A 2 -20.00 -12.67 4.04
CA ASP A 2 -20.88 -11.51 3.80
C ASP A 2 -20.68 -10.35 4.79
N ASP A 3 -19.67 -10.44 5.66
CA ASP A 3 -19.36 -9.35 6.60
C ASP A 3 -17.85 -9.12 6.74
N LEU A 4 -17.16 -9.00 5.59
CA LEU A 4 -15.76 -8.61 5.58
C LEU A 4 -15.51 -7.27 6.30
N PRO A 5 -16.31 -6.20 6.07
CA PRO A 5 -16.11 -4.92 6.77
C PRO A 5 -16.11 -5.05 8.29
N GLN A 6 -17.11 -5.72 8.89
CA GLN A 6 -17.15 -5.88 10.35
C GLN A 6 -15.99 -6.73 10.86
N ARG A 7 -15.61 -7.80 10.13
CA ARG A 7 -14.45 -8.63 10.52
C ARG A 7 -13.16 -7.82 10.57
N ILE A 8 -12.96 -6.90 9.63
CA ILE A 8 -11.79 -6.02 9.61
C ILE A 8 -11.86 -5.04 10.79
N GLU A 9 -13.00 -4.38 11.01
CA GLU A 9 -13.19 -3.48 12.16
C GLU A 9 -12.90 -4.18 13.49
N ASP A 10 -13.48 -5.37 13.69
CA ASP A 10 -13.30 -6.16 14.91
C ASP A 10 -11.85 -6.55 15.13
N ALA A 11 -11.13 -6.93 14.06
CA ALA A 11 -9.71 -7.22 14.15
C ALA A 11 -8.89 -5.97 14.51
N LEU A 12 -9.20 -4.82 13.91
CA LEU A 12 -8.48 -3.57 14.17
C LEU A 12 -8.70 -3.02 15.60
N ARG A 13 -9.68 -3.53 16.35
CA ARG A 13 -9.82 -3.25 17.79
C ARG A 13 -8.68 -3.84 18.62
N GLU A 14 -8.03 -4.91 18.15
CA GLU A 14 -6.88 -5.48 18.84
C GLU A 14 -5.58 -4.78 18.39
N PRO A 15 -4.81 -4.15 19.29
CA PRO A 15 -3.62 -3.38 18.92
C PRO A 15 -2.58 -4.15 18.08
N LYS A 16 -2.48 -5.47 18.29
CA LYS A 16 -1.57 -6.34 17.54
C LYS A 16 -1.84 -6.35 16.02
N PHE A 17 -3.09 -6.07 15.61
CA PHE A 17 -3.50 -6.04 14.21
C PHE A 17 -3.37 -4.66 13.58
N ARG A 18 -3.27 -3.58 14.38
CA ARG A 18 -2.97 -2.23 13.88
C ARG A 18 -1.49 -2.05 13.56
N ARG A 19 -0.60 -2.73 14.29
CA ARG A 19 0.85 -2.61 14.09
C ARG A 19 1.34 -3.42 12.89
N VAL A 20 1.76 -2.74 11.82
CA VAL A 20 2.36 -3.38 10.64
C VAL A 20 3.67 -4.08 11.01
N ARG A 21 3.66 -5.42 10.99
CA ARG A 21 4.87 -6.20 11.26
C ARG A 21 5.77 -6.23 10.02
N ALA A 22 6.75 -5.34 10.00
CA ALA A 22 7.81 -5.30 8.98
C ALA A 22 8.70 -6.56 8.91
N ARG A 23 8.62 -7.44 9.92
CA ARG A 23 9.49 -8.62 10.03
C ARG A 23 9.17 -9.60 8.90
N GLY A 24 10.18 -9.91 8.08
CA GLY A 24 10.05 -10.81 6.93
C GLY A 24 9.67 -10.13 5.62
N CYS A 25 9.24 -8.85 5.62
CA CYS A 25 8.87 -8.09 4.41
C CYS A 25 9.70 -6.81 4.19
N ALA A 26 10.39 -6.31 5.21
CA ALA A 26 11.25 -5.13 5.07
C ALA A 26 12.46 -5.42 4.15
N PRO A 27 12.85 -4.47 3.27
CA PRO A 27 14.05 -4.61 2.46
C PRO A 27 15.31 -4.78 3.32
N GLY A 28 16.25 -5.64 2.91
CA GLY A 28 17.46 -5.94 3.69
C GLY A 28 18.35 -4.72 3.97
N LEU A 29 18.32 -3.72 3.08
CA LEU A 29 19.04 -2.45 3.24
C LEU A 29 18.36 -1.45 4.17
N ALA A 30 17.20 -1.78 4.74
CA ALA A 30 16.59 -0.91 5.73
C ALA A 30 17.40 -0.83 7.02
N TYR A 31 18.27 -1.82 7.32
CA TYR A 31 19.05 -1.90 8.58
C TYR A 31 18.22 -1.60 9.84
N GLY A 32 16.94 -1.98 9.85
CA GLY A 32 16.02 -1.66 10.96
C GLY A 32 15.54 -0.21 11.04
N ARG A 33 15.88 0.67 10.11
CA ARG A 33 15.47 2.10 10.07
C ARG A 33 13.97 2.32 9.91
N HIS A 34 13.21 1.29 9.51
CA HIS A 34 11.74 1.30 9.56
C HIS A 34 11.18 1.07 10.98
N ARG A 35 12.03 0.85 11.99
CA ARG A 35 11.64 0.51 13.38
C ARG A 35 11.92 1.62 14.38
N GLY A 36 12.50 2.75 13.95
CA GLY A 36 12.73 3.92 14.77
C GLY A 36 11.62 4.97 14.61
N PRO A 37 11.51 5.94 15.54
CA PRO A 37 10.62 7.08 15.35
C PRO A 37 10.98 7.80 14.05
N ALA A 38 9.96 8.35 13.38
CA ALA A 38 10.19 9.17 12.21
C ALA A 38 11.07 10.39 12.60
N PRO A 39 12.05 10.77 11.76
CA PRO A 39 12.74 12.03 11.90
C PRO A 39 11.78 13.22 11.92
N ALA A 40 12.19 14.33 12.55
CA ALA A 40 11.37 15.54 12.63
C ALA A 40 11.06 16.17 11.25
N ASP A 41 11.91 15.91 10.26
CA ASP A 41 11.75 16.37 8.87
C ASP A 41 11.00 15.35 7.97
N ALA A 42 10.46 14.27 8.54
CA ALA A 42 9.68 13.30 7.79
C ALA A 42 8.40 13.94 7.25
N ARG A 43 8.12 13.67 5.97
CA ARG A 43 6.94 14.21 5.28
C ARG A 43 5.73 13.34 5.57
N ALA A 44 4.60 13.93 5.93
CA ALA A 44 3.37 13.19 6.17
C ALA A 44 2.75 12.73 4.83
N ALA A 45 2.34 11.46 4.77
CA ALA A 45 1.66 10.87 3.62
C ALA A 45 0.53 9.96 4.09
N ALA A 46 -0.54 9.86 3.32
CA ALA A 46 -1.65 8.95 3.59
C ALA A 46 -1.79 7.93 2.47
N VAL A 47 -2.20 6.72 2.82
CA VAL A 47 -2.43 5.61 1.89
C VAL A 47 -3.83 5.05 2.12
N ALA A 48 -4.57 4.85 1.03
CA ALA A 48 -5.89 4.24 1.05
C ALA A 48 -5.80 2.73 0.79
N ILE A 49 -6.14 1.94 1.81
CA ILE A 49 -6.34 0.49 1.70
C ILE A 49 -7.85 0.25 1.58
N THR A 50 -8.36 0.17 0.36
CA THR A 50 -9.81 0.12 0.12
C THR A 50 -10.23 -1.26 -0.34
N PHE A 51 -11.06 -1.94 0.45
CA PHE A 51 -11.76 -3.16 0.02
C PHE A 51 -12.94 -2.78 -0.88
N LEU A 52 -12.93 -3.26 -2.13
CA LEU A 52 -14.02 -3.02 -3.07
C LEU A 52 -14.86 -4.27 -3.24
N GLN A 53 -16.16 -4.16 -3.00
CA GLN A 53 -17.11 -5.24 -3.24
C GLN A 53 -17.65 -5.15 -4.67
N HIS A 54 -17.57 -6.25 -5.41
CA HIS A 54 -18.12 -6.37 -6.76
C HIS A 54 -19.58 -6.83 -6.74
N PRO A 55 -20.33 -6.66 -7.86
CA PRO A 55 -21.72 -7.12 -7.95
C PRO A 55 -21.91 -8.63 -7.68
N ASP A 56 -20.90 -9.44 -7.96
CA ASP A 56 -20.87 -10.88 -7.67
C ASP A 56 -20.53 -11.22 -6.20
N ARG A 57 -20.40 -10.18 -5.35
CA ARG A 57 -20.01 -10.22 -3.92
C ARG A 57 -18.56 -10.60 -3.66
N SER A 58 -17.73 -10.74 -4.70
CA SER A 58 -16.28 -10.87 -4.52
C SER A 58 -15.68 -9.55 -4.02
N TRP A 59 -14.46 -9.63 -3.48
CA TRP A 59 -13.74 -8.47 -2.96
C TRP A 59 -12.39 -8.33 -3.67
N SER A 60 -12.02 -7.09 -4.02
CA SER A 60 -10.69 -6.75 -4.52
C SER A 60 -10.05 -5.61 -3.72
N LEU A 61 -8.74 -5.45 -3.91
CA LEU A 61 -7.95 -4.30 -3.49
C LEU A 61 -7.41 -3.63 -4.75
N PRO A 62 -7.79 -2.37 -5.06
CA PRO A 62 -7.19 -1.63 -6.14
C PRO A 62 -5.78 -1.17 -5.73
N LEU A 63 -4.82 -1.39 -6.62
CA LEU A 63 -3.44 -0.98 -6.52
C LEU A 63 -3.07 -0.21 -7.79
N THR A 64 -2.00 0.58 -7.73
CA THR A 64 -1.50 1.37 -8.85
C THR A 64 -0.12 0.89 -9.25
N LEU A 65 0.12 0.68 -10.55
CA LEU A 65 1.46 0.59 -11.10
C LEU A 65 1.97 2.00 -11.41
N ARG A 66 3.04 2.41 -10.74
CA ARG A 66 3.63 3.73 -10.95
C ARG A 66 4.45 3.79 -12.25
N PRO A 67 4.31 4.83 -13.10
CA PRO A 67 5.10 4.99 -14.31
C PRO A 67 6.61 4.95 -14.04
N LEU A 68 7.37 4.41 -15.00
CA LEU A 68 8.83 4.36 -14.91
C LEU A 68 9.49 5.75 -14.92
N SER A 69 8.77 6.77 -15.40
CA SER A 69 9.22 8.16 -15.47
C SER A 69 9.30 8.87 -14.12
N LEU A 70 8.68 8.32 -13.06
CA LEU A 70 8.63 8.98 -11.76
C LEU A 70 9.96 8.93 -11.01
N ARG A 71 10.33 10.05 -10.37
CA ARG A 71 11.57 10.17 -9.57
C ARG A 71 11.61 9.20 -8.38
N HIS A 72 10.46 8.89 -7.81
CA HIS A 72 10.33 7.99 -6.67
C HIS A 72 9.40 6.83 -7.01
N HIS A 73 9.79 5.63 -6.56
CA HIS A 73 8.97 4.41 -6.69
C HIS A 73 8.56 4.02 -8.12
N ALA A 74 9.31 4.46 -9.14
CA ALA A 74 9.11 4.06 -10.54
C ALA A 74 8.98 2.53 -10.69
N GLY A 75 7.92 2.09 -11.38
CA GLY A 75 7.63 0.68 -11.65
C GLY A 75 7.24 -0.13 -10.41
N GLN A 76 6.91 0.52 -9.28
CA GLN A 76 6.42 -0.16 -8.10
C GLN A 76 4.90 -0.23 -8.12
N ILE A 77 4.37 -1.37 -7.68
CA ILE A 77 2.96 -1.52 -7.34
C ILE A 77 2.76 -0.93 -5.94
N CYS A 78 1.83 0.01 -5.82
CA CYS A 78 1.54 0.71 -4.57
C CYS A 78 0.03 0.68 -4.29
N PHE A 79 -0.33 0.87 -3.02
CA PHE A 79 -1.69 1.30 -2.72
C PHE A 79 -1.83 2.77 -3.13
N PRO A 80 -3.04 3.22 -3.50
CA PRO A 80 -3.25 4.63 -3.80
C PRO A 80 -2.88 5.52 -2.62
N GLY A 81 -2.20 6.63 -2.87
CA GLY A 81 -1.81 7.53 -1.80
C GLY A 81 -0.67 8.48 -2.12
N GLY A 82 -0.61 9.56 -1.35
CA GLY A 82 0.35 10.63 -1.54
C GLY A 82 0.48 11.50 -0.30
N ARG A 83 0.86 12.76 -0.50
CA ARG A 83 1.20 13.66 0.61
C ARG A 83 -0.07 14.16 1.28
N ILE A 84 0.00 14.36 2.59
CA ILE A 84 -1.05 15.08 3.31
C ILE A 84 -0.82 16.58 3.08
N GLU A 85 -1.79 17.26 2.50
CA GLU A 85 -1.71 18.70 2.24
C GLU A 85 -2.03 19.52 3.50
N PRO A 86 -1.60 20.81 3.56
CA PRO A 86 -1.93 21.68 4.68
C PRO A 86 -3.45 21.78 4.90
N GLY A 87 -3.89 21.43 6.12
CA GLY A 87 -5.31 21.46 6.49
C GLY A 87 -6.05 20.14 6.27
N GLU A 88 -5.42 19.14 5.66
CA GLU A 88 -6.00 17.80 5.51
C GLU A 88 -5.74 16.91 6.74
N THR A 89 -6.73 16.10 7.08
CA THR A 89 -6.53 14.90 7.90
C THR A 89 -5.98 13.76 7.03
N PRO A 90 -5.34 12.73 7.63
CA PRO A 90 -4.93 11.54 6.88
C PRO A 90 -6.06 10.85 6.12
N VAL A 91 -7.28 10.87 6.65
CA VAL A 91 -8.47 10.29 6.00
C VAL A 91 -8.84 11.08 4.75
N GLN A 92 -8.84 12.42 4.82
CA GLN A 92 -9.13 13.28 3.67
C GLN A 92 -8.08 13.10 2.56
N ALA A 93 -6.79 13.12 2.92
CA ALA A 93 -5.71 12.91 1.97
C ALA A 93 -5.80 11.53 1.30
N ALA A 94 -6.07 10.46 2.07
CA ALA A 94 -6.22 9.11 1.50
C ALA A 94 -7.38 9.03 0.48
N LEU A 95 -8.52 9.65 0.76
CA LEU A 95 -9.67 9.65 -0.15
C LEU A 95 -9.42 10.51 -1.40
N ARG A 96 -8.79 11.68 -1.25
CA ARG A 96 -8.39 12.55 -2.36
C ARG A 96 -7.45 11.82 -3.31
N GLU A 97 -6.35 11.30 -2.79
CA GLU A 97 -5.34 10.59 -3.57
C GLU A 97 -5.92 9.34 -4.25
N PHE A 98 -6.79 8.59 -3.56
CA PHE A 98 -7.51 7.47 -4.17
C PHE A 98 -8.34 7.91 -5.38
N GLN A 99 -9.07 9.03 -5.26
CA GLN A 99 -9.87 9.57 -6.34
C GLN A 99 -9.02 10.09 -7.49
N GLU A 100 -7.93 10.80 -7.21
CA GLU A 100 -7.00 11.37 -8.19
C GLU A 100 -6.29 10.25 -8.99
N GLU A 101 -5.69 9.28 -8.30
CA GLU A 101 -4.91 8.23 -8.94
C GLU A 101 -5.78 7.19 -9.68
N LEU A 102 -7.01 6.93 -9.24
CA LEU A 102 -7.88 5.92 -9.87
C LEU A 102 -9.00 6.49 -10.74
N GLY A 103 -9.27 7.79 -10.64
CA GLY A 103 -10.41 8.44 -11.29
C GLY A 103 -11.78 7.98 -10.77
N TYR A 104 -11.82 7.41 -9.56
CA TYR A 104 -13.02 6.85 -8.95
C TYR A 104 -12.99 6.99 -7.43
N LEU A 105 -14.15 7.25 -6.84
CA LEU A 105 -14.37 7.17 -5.40
C LEU A 105 -15.71 6.46 -5.15
N PRO A 106 -15.78 5.45 -4.26
CA PRO A 106 -17.05 4.87 -3.86
C PRO A 106 -18.00 5.96 -3.34
N GLY A 107 -19.28 5.89 -3.68
CA GLY A 107 -20.24 6.93 -3.29
C GLY A 107 -20.42 7.08 -1.76
N GLN A 108 -20.24 6.00 -1.00
CA GLN A 108 -20.25 6.00 0.46
C GLN A 108 -19.12 5.09 0.99
N PRO A 109 -17.86 5.54 0.99
CA PRO A 109 -16.76 4.74 1.49
C PRO A 109 -16.85 4.68 3.02
N ARG A 110 -16.96 3.47 3.58
CA ARG A 110 -16.96 3.23 5.02
C ARG A 110 -15.52 3.12 5.51
N GLN A 111 -15.10 4.00 6.43
CA GLN A 111 -13.82 3.83 7.12
C GLN A 111 -13.94 2.69 8.13
N LEU A 112 -13.05 1.70 8.03
CA LEU A 112 -13.01 0.52 8.91
C LEU A 112 -11.97 0.65 10.03
N GLY A 113 -11.00 1.56 9.85
CA GLY A 113 -9.95 1.83 10.82
C GLY A 113 -8.65 2.22 10.13
N GLU A 114 -7.55 1.99 10.82
CA GLU A 114 -6.21 2.39 10.37
C GLU A 114 -5.14 1.48 10.99
N PHE A 115 -4.03 1.36 10.27
CA PHE A 115 -2.80 0.83 10.85
C PHE A 115 -2.02 1.93 11.59
N GLU A 116 -1.11 1.52 12.46
CA GLU A 116 -0.16 2.44 13.08
C GLU A 116 0.71 3.11 11.99
N PRO A 117 1.06 4.41 12.16
CA PRO A 117 1.91 5.11 11.21
C PRO A 117 3.25 4.41 10.98
N LEU A 118 3.65 4.33 9.73
CA LEU A 118 4.84 3.60 9.29
C LEU A 118 5.84 4.56 8.64
N TYR A 119 7.04 4.67 9.21
CA TYR A 119 8.11 5.46 8.63
C TYR A 119 8.83 4.71 7.50
N ILE A 120 8.81 5.28 6.30
CA ILE A 120 9.45 4.76 5.08
C ILE A 120 10.75 5.51 4.83
N TYR A 121 11.85 4.95 5.33
CA TYR A 121 13.19 5.51 5.21
C TYR A 121 13.60 5.83 3.75
N ALA A 122 13.21 5.00 2.78
CA ALA A 122 13.62 5.16 1.39
C ALA A 122 13.11 6.45 0.73
N SER A 123 12.00 7.01 1.22
CA SER A 123 11.35 8.21 0.69
C SER A 123 11.20 9.34 1.72
N ASN A 124 11.64 9.13 2.97
CA ASN A 124 11.46 10.05 4.10
C ASN A 124 9.99 10.43 4.36
N HIS A 125 9.08 9.45 4.25
CA HIS A 125 7.66 9.67 4.56
C HIS A 125 7.23 8.94 5.83
N LEU A 126 6.45 9.62 6.68
CA LEU A 126 5.63 8.98 7.72
C LEU A 126 4.25 8.70 7.11
N VAL A 127 3.99 7.43 6.82
CA VAL A 127 2.79 6.99 6.11
C VAL A 127 1.69 6.61 7.09
N PHE A 128 0.49 7.15 6.89
CA PHE A 128 -0.74 6.86 7.63
C PHE A 128 -1.64 5.94 6.77
N PRO A 129 -1.70 4.63 7.03
CA PRO A 129 -2.50 3.70 6.24
C PRO A 129 -3.94 3.66 6.76
N ILE A 130 -4.88 4.17 5.96
CA ILE A 130 -6.30 4.24 6.30
C ILE A 130 -7.04 3.15 5.55
N ILE A 131 -7.94 2.44 6.24
CA ILE A 131 -8.62 1.27 5.70
C ILE A 131 -10.09 1.60 5.46
N PHE A 132 -10.55 1.35 4.25
CA PHE A 132 -11.92 1.62 3.81
C PHE A 132 -12.59 0.38 3.21
N ALA A 133 -13.91 0.39 3.13
CA ALA A 133 -14.68 -0.47 2.25
C ALA A 133 -15.67 0.33 1.42
N GLY A 134 -15.92 -0.10 0.19
CA GLY A 134 -16.89 0.50 -0.71
C GLY A 134 -17.30 -0.46 -1.83
N GLN A 135 -18.20 0.00 -2.70
CA GLN A 135 -18.55 -0.74 -3.91
C GLN A 135 -17.49 -0.50 -5.00
N ALA A 136 -17.18 -1.54 -5.77
CA ALA A 136 -16.36 -1.44 -6.97
C ALA A 136 -17.07 -0.56 -8.04
N PRO A 137 -16.31 0.12 -8.92
CA PRO A 137 -16.92 0.88 -10.00
C PRO A 137 -17.62 -0.05 -11.00
N GLU A 138 -18.78 0.36 -11.51
CA GLU A 138 -19.46 -0.32 -12.63
C GLU A 138 -18.83 0.05 -13.99
N SER A 139 -18.01 1.10 -14.03
CA SER A 139 -17.31 1.60 -15.21
C SER A 139 -15.81 1.32 -15.13
N PRO A 140 -15.09 1.31 -16.26
CA PRO A 140 -13.63 1.21 -16.25
C PRO A 140 -12.96 2.33 -15.45
N TRP A 141 -11.82 2.02 -14.85
CA TRP A 141 -10.94 2.98 -14.18
C TRP A 141 -10.50 4.11 -15.12
N ARG A 142 -10.26 5.29 -14.54
CA ARG A 142 -9.79 6.48 -15.28
C ARG A 142 -8.58 7.11 -14.59
N PRO A 143 -7.47 6.36 -14.47
CA PRO A 143 -6.28 6.87 -13.79
C PRO A 143 -5.67 8.08 -14.53
N ASP A 144 -5.01 8.97 -13.79
CA ASP A 144 -4.13 9.97 -14.38
C ASP A 144 -2.87 9.27 -14.92
N PRO A 145 -2.61 9.29 -16.24
CA PRO A 145 -1.46 8.60 -16.84
C PRO A 145 -0.11 9.21 -16.44
N SER A 146 -0.09 10.43 -15.88
CA SER A 146 1.13 11.04 -15.36
C SER A 146 1.57 10.41 -14.03
N GLU A 147 0.65 9.78 -13.30
CA GLU A 147 0.90 9.22 -11.97
C GLU A 147 0.72 7.69 -11.90
N VAL A 148 -0.14 7.13 -12.76
CA VAL A 148 -0.53 5.72 -12.77
C VAL A 148 -0.49 5.16 -14.19
N ASP A 149 0.41 4.20 -14.42
CA ASP A 149 0.57 3.48 -15.69
C ASP A 149 -0.53 2.43 -15.89
N ALA A 150 -0.92 1.77 -14.79
CA ALA A 150 -2.02 0.81 -14.78
C ALA A 150 -2.67 0.71 -13.40
N VAL A 151 -3.98 0.48 -13.38
CA VAL A 151 -4.69 0.05 -12.17
C VAL A 151 -4.68 -1.48 -12.14
N ILE A 152 -4.28 -2.03 -10.99
CA ILE A 152 -4.21 -3.47 -10.73
C ILE A 152 -5.25 -3.80 -9.68
N GLU A 153 -6.25 -4.60 -10.03
CA GLU A 153 -7.20 -5.12 -9.05
C GLU A 153 -6.73 -6.47 -8.52
N MET A 154 -6.29 -6.50 -7.27
CA MET A 154 -5.88 -7.73 -6.60
C MET A 154 -7.11 -8.39 -5.96
N PRO A 155 -7.54 -9.60 -6.39
CA PRO A 155 -8.59 -10.33 -5.71
C PRO A 155 -8.19 -10.63 -4.27
N LEU A 156 -9.14 -10.51 -3.34
CA LEU A 156 -8.87 -10.71 -1.91
C LEU A 156 -8.38 -12.13 -1.61
N ASP A 157 -8.81 -13.12 -2.38
CA ASP A 157 -8.41 -14.51 -2.22
C ASP A 157 -6.91 -14.73 -2.49
N SER A 158 -6.29 -13.88 -3.31
CA SER A 158 -4.83 -13.85 -3.51
C SER A 158 -4.05 -13.54 -2.22
N LEU A 159 -4.70 -12.93 -1.21
CA LEU A 159 -4.12 -12.66 0.10
C LEU A 159 -4.43 -13.71 1.18
N ARG A 160 -5.33 -14.67 0.91
CA ARG A 160 -5.73 -15.71 1.89
C ARG A 160 -4.80 -16.92 1.89
N SER A 161 -4.18 -17.20 0.76
CA SER A 161 -3.15 -18.23 0.60
C SER A 161 -1.92 -17.62 -0.07
N PRO A 162 -1.31 -16.58 0.52
CA PRO A 162 -0.11 -16.05 -0.06
C PRO A 162 0.98 -17.10 0.08
N ASP A 163 1.63 -17.46 -1.03
CA ASP A 163 2.98 -17.95 -0.89
C ASP A 163 3.75 -16.95 -0.02
N PRO A 164 4.50 -17.41 0.98
CA PRO A 164 5.30 -16.50 1.79
C PRO A 164 6.15 -15.64 0.85
N PRO A 165 6.25 -14.32 1.10
CA PRO A 165 6.92 -13.42 0.17
C PRO A 165 8.33 -13.93 -0.09
N GLY A 166 8.59 -14.28 -1.35
CA GLY A 166 9.89 -14.76 -1.79
C GLY A 166 10.91 -13.63 -1.79
N THR A 167 12.19 -13.98 -1.77
CA THR A 167 13.27 -12.99 -1.89
C THR A 167 13.46 -12.60 -3.36
N GLN A 168 13.40 -11.30 -3.66
CA GLN A 168 13.74 -10.77 -4.98
C GLN A 168 14.94 -9.83 -4.89
N LYS A 169 15.89 -9.99 -5.81
CA LYS A 169 16.98 -9.04 -6.03
C LYS A 169 16.43 -7.79 -6.71
N ARG A 170 16.83 -6.64 -6.22
CA ARG A 170 16.43 -5.32 -6.71
C ARG A 170 17.67 -4.46 -6.92
N ASP A 171 17.64 -3.67 -7.98
CA ASP A 171 18.67 -2.71 -8.31
C ASP A 171 18.15 -1.29 -8.05
N ARG A 172 18.96 -0.45 -7.40
CA ARG A 172 18.66 0.97 -7.26
C ARG A 172 19.85 1.81 -7.72
N GLN A 173 19.54 2.83 -8.51
CA GLN A 173 20.50 3.85 -8.91
C GLN A 173 20.75 4.80 -7.73
N ILE A 174 22.02 5.16 -7.54
CA ILE A 174 22.45 6.23 -6.64
C ILE A 174 22.52 7.48 -7.48
N LEU A 175 21.70 8.47 -7.13
CA LEU A 175 21.68 9.76 -7.79
C LEU A 175 22.42 10.80 -6.94
N LYS A 176 23.27 11.60 -7.58
CA LYS A 176 23.84 12.83 -7.03
C LYS A 176 23.70 13.92 -8.08
N ASP A 177 23.04 15.02 -7.73
CA ASP A 177 22.76 16.14 -8.64
C ASP A 177 22.10 15.67 -9.95
N ASP A 178 21.06 14.82 -9.83
CA ASP A 178 20.32 14.17 -10.93
C ASP A 178 21.19 13.32 -11.90
N ARG A 179 22.42 12.97 -11.51
CA ARG A 179 23.30 12.06 -12.24
C ARG A 179 23.43 10.72 -11.53
N VAL A 180 23.41 9.63 -12.31
CA VAL A 180 23.68 8.29 -11.78
C VAL A 180 25.16 8.19 -11.44
N VAL A 181 25.48 8.16 -10.15
CA VAL A 181 26.85 8.03 -9.62
C VAL A 181 27.18 6.63 -9.10
N GLY A 182 26.20 5.73 -9.12
CA GLY A 182 26.40 4.33 -8.75
C GLY A 182 25.12 3.52 -8.83
N ARG A 183 25.24 2.22 -8.56
CA ARG A 183 24.13 1.29 -8.41
C ARG A 183 24.42 0.38 -7.23
N TYR A 184 23.37 0.00 -6.51
CA TYR A 184 23.49 -1.06 -5.51
C TYR A 184 22.36 -2.06 -5.69
N GLN A 185 22.67 -3.31 -5.37
CA GLN A 185 21.72 -4.40 -5.37
C GLN A 185 21.32 -4.72 -3.94
N PHE A 186 20.06 -5.10 -3.75
CA PHE A 186 19.58 -5.59 -2.47
C PHE A 186 18.48 -6.61 -2.62
N GLU A 187 18.29 -7.37 -1.56
CA GLU A 187 17.21 -8.32 -1.45
C GLU A 187 16.05 -7.70 -0.68
N ALA A 188 14.84 -7.87 -1.22
CA ALA A 188 13.60 -7.52 -0.55
C ALA A 188 12.62 -8.69 -0.67
N ALA A 189 11.88 -8.95 0.40
CA ALA A 189 10.74 -9.85 0.32
C ALA A 189 9.67 -9.20 -0.55
N ALA A 190 9.09 -9.99 -1.44
CA ALA A 190 8.10 -9.53 -2.39
C ALA A 190 6.98 -10.55 -2.58
N TYR A 191 5.74 -10.06 -2.59
CA TYR A 191 4.62 -10.80 -3.16
C TYR A 191 4.77 -10.80 -4.68
N ARG A 192 4.32 -11.88 -5.33
CA ARG A 192 4.17 -11.91 -6.77
C ARG A 192 2.69 -11.80 -7.10
N PHE A 193 2.35 -10.87 -7.98
CA PHE A 193 1.03 -10.72 -8.54
C PHE A 193 1.18 -10.39 -10.03
N ASP A 194 0.57 -11.20 -10.91
CA ASP A 194 0.64 -11.06 -12.38
C ASP A 194 2.04 -10.70 -12.90
N GLN A 195 3.03 -11.55 -12.58
CA GLN A 195 4.46 -11.41 -12.95
C GLN A 195 5.20 -10.24 -12.29
N GLN A 196 4.51 -9.33 -11.63
CA GLN A 196 5.10 -8.17 -10.96
C GLN A 196 5.41 -8.50 -9.50
N GLY A 197 6.51 -7.93 -9.00
CA GLY A 197 6.87 -8.06 -7.59
C GLY A 197 6.37 -6.86 -6.79
N ILE A 198 5.55 -7.09 -5.78
CA ILE A 198 5.09 -6.08 -4.81
C ILE A 198 5.97 -6.17 -3.57
N TRP A 199 6.66 -5.08 -3.21
CA TRP A 199 7.66 -5.06 -2.15
C TRP A 199 7.61 -3.76 -1.36
N GLY A 200 8.42 -3.65 -0.30
CA GLY A 200 8.50 -2.42 0.50
C GLY A 200 7.23 -2.18 1.32
N ALA A 201 6.81 -0.90 1.42
CA ALA A 201 5.69 -0.48 2.27
C ALA A 201 4.40 -1.23 1.93
N THR A 202 4.09 -1.38 0.65
CA THR A 202 2.90 -2.08 0.16
C THR A 202 2.92 -3.55 0.58
N ALA A 203 4.04 -4.26 0.38
CA ALA A 203 4.15 -5.66 0.84
C ALA A 203 4.02 -5.79 2.36
N MET A 204 4.55 -4.84 3.13
CA MET A 204 4.40 -4.85 4.58
C MET A 204 2.92 -4.70 5.00
N MET A 205 2.18 -3.79 4.35
CA MET A 205 0.74 -3.61 4.58
C MET A 205 -0.07 -4.83 4.12
N LEU A 206 0.23 -5.40 2.95
CA LEU A 206 -0.42 -6.63 2.47
C LEU A 206 -0.19 -7.82 3.42
N ASN A 207 1.02 -7.97 3.95
CA ASN A 207 1.31 -9.02 4.94
C ASN A 207 0.51 -8.84 6.25
N GLN A 208 0.32 -7.59 6.67
CA GLN A 208 -0.52 -7.28 7.83
C GLN A 208 -1.99 -7.63 7.55
N LEU A 209 -2.51 -7.29 6.37
CA LEU A 209 -3.86 -7.65 5.95
C LEU A 209 -4.04 -9.17 5.86
N ALA A 210 -3.08 -9.90 5.29
CA ALA A 210 -3.11 -11.35 5.21
C ALA A 210 -3.20 -11.99 6.61
N THR A 211 -2.49 -11.42 7.59
CA THR A 211 -2.57 -11.86 9.00
C THR A 211 -3.96 -11.66 9.61
N ILE A 212 -4.66 -10.57 9.25
CA ILE A 212 -6.04 -10.30 9.69
C ILE A 212 -7.03 -11.23 8.99
N LEU A 213 -6.80 -11.50 7.71
CA LEU A 213 -7.70 -12.26 6.83
C LEU A 213 -7.56 -13.78 6.99
N ALA A 214 -6.46 -14.24 7.59
CA ALA A 214 -6.18 -15.64 7.85
C ALA A 214 -7.34 -16.31 8.60
N PRO A 215 -7.64 -17.60 8.32
CA PRO A 215 -8.65 -18.34 9.08
C PRO A 215 -8.34 -18.27 10.57
N ARG A 216 -9.33 -17.88 11.39
CA ARG A 216 -9.23 -18.01 12.84
C ARG A 216 -9.19 -19.51 13.16
N ARG A 217 -8.12 -19.97 13.78
CA ARG A 217 -8.02 -21.34 14.34
C ARG A 217 -8.87 -21.45 15.59
#